data_AF-A0A1N6YPX4-F1
#
_entry.id   AF-A0A1N6YPX4-F1
#
_cell.length_a   1.000
_cell.length_b   1.000
_cell.length_c   1.000
_cell.angle_alpha   90.00
_cell.angle_beta   90.00
_cell.angle_gamma   90.00
#
_symmetry.space_group_name_H-M   'P 1'
#
loop_
_entity.id
_entity.type
_entity.pdbx_description
1 polymer ?
#
loop_
_entity_poly.entity_id
_entity_poly.type
_entity_poly.pdbx_seq_one_letter_code
_entity_poly.pdbx_strand_id
1 'polypeptide(L)' 'MRGRLVLNGTTEIRGSLGEISATHVSLATAIWLQTMVPLTAGDTVELQGYFRVADGYFAADHTSFWGCKIG' A
#
# COMPACT_ATOMS: atom_id res chain seq x y z
N MET A 1 1.36 5.87 10.30
CA MET A 1 1.64 4.83 9.30
C MET A 1 1.34 5.37 7.90
N ARG A 2 2.16 5.08 6.89
CA ARG A 2 1.89 5.41 5.48
C ARG A 2 1.93 4.16 4.63
N GLY A 3 1.07 4.09 3.62
CA GLY A 3 1.08 3.04 2.60
C GLY A 3 0.92 3.65 1.21
N ARG A 4 1.55 3.02 0.22
CA ARG A 4 1.37 3.36 -1.20
C ARG A 4 1.47 2.11 -2.06
N LEU A 5 0.88 2.16 -3.24
CA LEU A 5 1.13 1.19 -4.30
C LEU A 5 2.20 1.76 -5.23
N VAL A 6 3.19 0.96 -5.58
CA VAL A 6 4.25 1.34 -6.52
C VAL A 6 4.22 0.45 -7.74
N LEU A 7 4.66 1.02 -8.87
CA LEU A 7 4.93 0.36 -10.12
C LEU A 7 6.45 0.14 -10.23
N ASN A 8 6.85 -1.09 -10.47
CA ASN A 8 8.23 -1.49 -10.71
C ASN A 8 9.17 -1.05 -9.57
N GLY A 9 8.75 -1.28 -8.33
CA GLY A 9 9.56 -1.07 -7.13
C GLY A 9 9.74 0.37 -6.65
N THR A 10 9.59 1.40 -7.50
CA THR A 10 9.90 2.80 -7.09
C THR A 10 8.84 3.82 -7.46
N THR A 11 8.08 3.63 -8.53
CA THR A 11 7.20 4.67 -9.06
C THR A 11 5.85 4.63 -8.35
N GLU A 12 5.54 5.62 -7.53
CA GLU A 12 4.23 5.68 -6.88
C GLU A 12 3.09 5.75 -7.90
N ILE A 13 2.10 4.87 -7.74
CA ILE A 13 0.89 4.89 -8.54
C ILE A 13 -0.03 5.99 -7.99
N ARG A 14 -0.41 6.93 -8.85
CA ARG A 14 -1.26 8.06 -8.47
C ARG A 14 -2.55 7.60 -7.80
N GLY A 15 -2.96 8.31 -6.76
CA GLY A 15 -4.18 8.01 -5.99
C GLY A 15 -4.07 6.85 -5.00
N SER A 16 -2.92 6.16 -4.93
CA SER A 16 -2.73 5.03 -4.01
C SER A 16 -2.14 5.38 -2.65
N LEU A 17 -1.77 6.64 -2.41
CA LEU A 17 -1.15 7.06 -1.16
C LEU A 17 -2.21 7.21 -0.07
N GLY A 18 -1.97 6.57 1.07
CA GLY A 18 -2.73 6.77 2.30
C GLY A 18 -1.82 7.03 3.49
N GLU A 19 -2.30 7.85 4.43
CA GLU A 19 -1.63 8.11 5.69
C GLU A 19 -2.61 8.06 6.87
N ILE A 20 -2.25 7.32 7.90
CA ILE A 20 -2.82 7.43 9.24
C ILE A 20 -1.82 8.20 10.09
N SER A 21 -2.19 9.41 10.48
CA SER A 21 -1.36 10.34 11.28
C SER A 21 -1.78 10.42 12.75
N ALA A 22 -2.93 9.85 13.11
CA ALA A 22 -3.44 9.80 14.48
C ALA A 22 -2.58 8.91 15.39
N THR A 23 -2.64 9.17 16.69
CA THR A 23 -2.00 8.32 17.71
C THR A 23 -2.60 6.92 17.65
N HIS A 24 -1.74 5.91 17.52
CA HIS A 24 -2.19 4.52 17.55
C HIS A 24 -2.59 4.15 18.98
N VAL A 25 -3.82 3.65 19.16
CA VAL A 25 -4.33 3.19 20.46
C VAL A 25 -4.03 1.72 20.74
N SER A 26 -3.68 0.98 19.69
CA SER A 26 -3.30 -0.43 19.75
C SER A 26 -2.17 -0.72 18.75
N LEU A 27 -1.65 -1.95 18.79
CA LEU A 27 -0.63 -2.42 17.85
C LEU A 27 -1.19 -2.72 16.44
N ALA A 28 -2.52 -2.71 16.28
CA ALA A 28 -3.19 -3.03 15.02
C ALA A 28 -3.80 -1.78 14.40
N THR A 29 -3.33 -1.40 13.22
CA THR A 29 -3.89 -0.29 12.43
C THR A 29 -4.08 -0.78 10.99
N ALA A 30 -5.23 -0.48 10.41
CA ALA A 30 -5.53 -0.82 9.02
C ALA A 30 -5.49 0.45 8.15
N ILE A 31 -5.04 0.28 6.91
CA ILE A 31 -5.10 1.31 5.87
C ILE A 31 -5.66 0.71 4.60
N TRP A 32 -6.54 1.45 3.93
CA TRP A 32 -7.21 1.02 2.70
C TRP A 32 -6.66 1.86 1.54
N LEU A 33 -6.07 1.18 0.56
CA LEU A 33 -5.51 1.80 -0.64
C LEU A 33 -6.16 1.14 -1.86
N GLN A 34 -6.53 1.95 -2.85
CA GLN A 34 -7.05 1.47 -4.12
C GLN A 34 -6.77 2.50 -5.21
N THR A 35 -6.51 2.03 -6.42
CA THR A 35 -6.31 2.87 -7.60
C THR A 35 -6.51 2.06 -8.88
N MET A 36 -6.51 2.73 -10.03
CA MET A 36 -6.44 2.11 -11.35
C MET A 36 -5.17 2.59 -12.07
N VAL A 37 -4.48 1.69 -12.75
CA VAL A 37 -3.24 1.99 -13.46
C VAL A 37 -3.16 1.17 -14.75
N PRO A 38 -2.74 1.75 -15.88
CA PRO A 38 -2.41 0.97 -17.06
C PRO A 38 -1.15 0.14 -16.80
N LEU A 39 -1.17 -1.13 -17.20
CA LEU A 39 -0.04 -2.05 -17.06
C LEU A 39 0.34 -2.62 -18.42
N THR A 40 1.64 -2.79 -18.62
CA THR A 40 2.23 -3.55 -19.73
C THR A 40 2.75 -4.88 -19.24
N ALA A 41 3.00 -5.82 -20.16
CA ALA A 41 3.51 -7.13 -19.78
C ALA A 41 4.89 -7.00 -19.10
N GLY A 42 5.03 -7.60 -17.92
CA GLY A 42 6.25 -7.54 -17.12
C GLY A 42 6.25 -6.43 -16.06
N ASP A 43 5.29 -5.51 -16.09
CA ASP A 43 5.11 -4.56 -14.99
C ASP A 43 4.72 -5.28 -13.70
N THR A 44 5.24 -4.77 -12.59
CA THR A 44 4.98 -5.25 -11.23
C THR A 44 4.30 -4.17 -10.42
N VAL A 45 3.38 -4.58 -9.54
CA VAL A 45 2.73 -3.68 -8.59
C VAL A 45 2.99 -4.19 -7.19
N GLU A 46 3.52 -3.33 -6.33
CA GLU A 46 3.91 -3.68 -4.97
C GLU A 46 3.26 -2.75 -3.94
N LEU A 47 2.91 -3.30 -2.78
CA LEU A 47 2.52 -2.53 -1.60
C LEU A 47 3.78 -2.14 -0.82
N GLN A 48 4.00 -0.84 -0.62
CA GLN A 48 5.09 -0.32 0.22
C GLN A 48 4.54 0.43 1.43
N GLY A 49 5.07 0.06 2.60
CA GLY A 49 4.75 0.69 3.87
C GLY A 49 5.89 1.57 4.37
N TYR A 50 5.55 2.68 5.00
CA TYR A 50 6.50 3.53 5.70
C TYR A 50 6.00 3.87 7.10
N PHE A 51 6.84 3.61 8.09
CA PHE A 51 6.56 3.79 9.50
C PHE A 51 7.53 4.82 10.06
N ARG A 52 7.01 5.92 10.61
CA ARG A 52 7.82 7.08 11.01
C ARG A 52 8.09 7.21 12.51
N VAL A 53 7.06 7.01 13.34
CA VAL A 53 7.09 7.33 14.79
C VAL A 53 7.12 6.05 15.63
N ALA A 54 6.59 4.96 15.10
CA ALA A 54 6.61 3.64 15.72
C ALA A 54 7.02 2.62 14.66
N ASP A 55 7.83 1.65 15.03
CA ASP A 55 8.17 0.53 14.17
C ASP A 55 6.92 -0.28 13.80
N GLY A 56 6.97 -0.96 12.66
CA GLY A 56 5.85 -1.78 12.21
C GLY A 56 6.13 -2.47 10.89
N TYR A 57 5.23 -3.38 10.53
CA TYR A 57 5.23 -4.11 9.27
C TYR A 57 3.78 -4.33 8.83
N PHE A 58 3.58 -4.68 7.56
CA PHE A 58 2.29 -5.18 7.11
C PHE A 58 2.20 -6.67 7.42
N ALA A 59 1.31 -7.02 8.35
CA ALA A 59 1.13 -8.40 8.78
C ALA A 59 0.59 -9.25 7.64
N ALA A 60 1.35 -10.27 7.22
CA ALA A 60 1.09 -11.06 6.03
C ALA A 60 -0.23 -11.86 6.10
N ASP A 61 -0.61 -12.25 7.31
CA ASP A 61 -1.85 -12.97 7.65
C ASP A 61 -3.07 -12.04 7.79
N HIS A 62 -2.85 -10.72 7.86
CA HIS A 62 -3.90 -9.72 8.05
C HIS A 62 -3.96 -8.67 6.92
N THR A 63 -3.14 -8.80 5.88
CA THR A 63 -3.08 -7.88 4.74
C THR A 63 -3.54 -8.58 3.48
N SER A 64 -4.60 -8.04 2.86
CA SER A 64 -5.06 -8.50 1.56
C SER A 64 -4.51 -7.60 0.46
N PHE A 65 -3.91 -8.19 -0.57
CA PHE A 65 -3.46 -7.47 -1.76
C PHE A 65 -3.92 -8.21 -3.02
N TRP A 66 -4.69 -7.53 -3.86
CA TRP A 66 -5.27 -8.10 -5.07
C TRP A 66 -5.47 -7.01 -6.12
N GLY A 67 -5.63 -7.45 -7.36
CA GLY A 67 -6.02 -6.61 -8.48
C GLY A 67 -6.74 -7.44 -9.53
N CYS A 68 -7.49 -6.78 -10.40
CA CYS A 68 -8.12 -7.42 -11.56
C CYS A 68 -7.86 -6.58 -12.81
N LYS A 69 -7.80 -7.26 -13.96
CA LYS A 69 -7.76 -6.59 -15.26
C LYS A 69 -9.15 -6.01 -15.55
N ILE A 70 -9.19 -4.73 -15.90
CA ILE A 70 -10.41 -4.07 -16.38
C ILE A 70 -10.28 -3.90 -17.89
N GLY A 71 -11.19 -4.53 -18.66
CA GLY A 71 -11.13 -4.65 -20.12
C GLY A 71 -10.22 -5.77 -20.58
#